data_AF-R1EDB5-F1
#
_entry.id   AF-R1EDB5-F1
#
_cell.length_a   1.000
_cell.length_b   1.000
_cell.length_c   1.000
_cell.angle_alpha   90.00
_cell.angle_beta   90.00
_cell.angle_gamma   90.00
#
_symmetry.space_group_name_H-M   'P 1'
#
loop_
_entity.id
_entity.type
_entity.pdbx_description
1 polymer ?
#
loop_
_entity_poly.entity_id
_entity_poly.type
_entity_poly.pdbx_seq_one_letter_code
_entity_poly.pdbx_strand_id
1 'polypeptide(L)'
;MTANSVFEQVARFAIIIAATPPIAVLLPFLAGIGYLIQRVYLRTSRQIRLMDLEAKAPLCTNFLETLAGIATIRAFGWTDAFRARNRQLLDDSQVPFYLLQAIQNWLRLVLELMVAGLVVILVSLARYVFPSLSLSLSLPLSR
;
A
#
# COMPACT_ATOMS: atom_id res chain seq x y z
N MET A 1 -12.39 -13.37 -2.27
CA MET A 1 -11.88 -12.83 -3.54
C MET A 1 -12.36 -13.78 -4.63
N THR A 2 -13.45 -13.45 -5.32
CA THR A 2 -14.23 -14.38 -6.15
C THR A 2 -13.50 -14.69 -7.47
N ALA A 3 -13.58 -15.93 -7.97
CA ALA A 3 -12.93 -16.35 -9.22
C ALA A 3 -13.25 -15.42 -10.41
N ASN A 4 -14.46 -14.85 -10.42
CA ASN A 4 -14.89 -13.84 -11.39
C ASN A 4 -13.99 -12.60 -11.42
N SER A 5 -13.55 -12.11 -10.26
CA SER A 5 -12.69 -10.92 -10.17
C SER A 5 -11.28 -11.14 -10.71
N VAL A 6 -10.77 -12.39 -10.63
CA VAL A 6 -9.46 -12.76 -11.18
C VAL A 6 -9.57 -12.89 -12.70
N PHE A 7 -10.62 -13.55 -13.19
CA PHE A 7 -10.86 -13.69 -14.63
C PHE A 7 -11.00 -12.33 -15.32
N GLU A 8 -11.75 -11.42 -14.72
CA GLU A 8 -11.94 -10.07 -15.26
C GLU A 8 -10.64 -9.26 -15.35
N GLN A 9 -9.75 -9.41 -14.35
CA GLN A 9 -8.43 -8.77 -14.39
C GLN A 9 -7.54 -9.34 -15.49
N VAL A 10 -7.51 -10.66 -15.64
CA VAL A 10 -6.72 -11.33 -16.69
C VAL A 10 -7.19 -10.90 -18.08
N ALA A 11 -8.50 -10.84 -18.30
CA ALA A 11 -9.09 -10.41 -19.57
C ALA A 11 -8.70 -8.95 -19.92
N ARG A 12 -8.75 -8.03 -18.94
CA ARG A 12 -8.32 -6.64 -19.14
C ARG A 12 -6.84 -6.53 -19.50
N PHE A 13 -5.97 -7.27 -18.81
CA PHE A 13 -4.55 -7.30 -19.14
C PHE A 13 -4.29 -7.83 -20.55
N ALA A 14 -4.99 -8.89 -20.98
CA ALA A 14 -4.85 -9.45 -22.32
C ALA A 14 -5.22 -8.45 -23.42
N ILE A 15 -6.30 -7.68 -23.22
CA ILE A 15 -6.76 -6.66 -24.17
C ILE A 15 -5.73 -5.52 -24.29
N ILE A 16 -5.16 -5.07 -23.16
CA ILE A 16 -4.14 -3.99 -23.15
C ILE A 16 -2.87 -4.41 -23.91
N ILE A 17 -2.43 -5.65 -23.73
CA ILE A 17 -1.25 -6.20 -24.43
C ILE A 17 -1.50 -6.24 -25.94
N ALA A 18 -2.68 -6.71 -26.36
CA ALA A 18 -3.04 -6.82 -27.77
C ALA A 18 -3.18 -5.44 -28.44
N ALA A 19 -3.64 -4.43 -27.71
CA ALA A 19 -3.88 -3.08 -28.25
C ALA A 19 -2.60 -2.26 -28.43
N THR A 20 -1.51 -2.54 -27.71
CA THR A 20 -0.29 -1.70 -27.78
C THR A 20 1.00 -2.52 -27.61
N PRO A 21 1.62 -2.99 -28.71
CA PRO A 21 2.84 -3.80 -28.68
C PRO A 21 4.03 -3.22 -27.90
N PRO A 22 4.34 -1.89 -27.92
CA PRO A 22 5.47 -1.37 -27.15
C PRO A 22 5.26 -1.41 -25.62
N ILE A 23 4.02 -1.59 -25.13
CA ILE A 23 3.73 -1.75 -23.69
C ILE A 23 4.18 -3.13 -23.18
N ALA A 24 4.39 -4.12 -24.06
CA ALA A 24 4.82 -5.47 -23.66
C ALA A 24 6.19 -5.48 -22.94
N VAL A 25 7.10 -4.56 -23.27
CA VAL A 25 8.41 -4.40 -22.60
C VAL A 25 8.27 -3.89 -21.17
N LEU A 26 7.19 -3.15 -20.89
CA LEU A 26 6.89 -2.54 -19.61
C LEU A 26 6.38 -3.56 -18.58
N LEU A 27 5.76 -4.63 -19.07
CA LEU A 27 5.11 -5.68 -18.30
C LEU A 27 6.05 -6.47 -17.37
N PRO A 28 7.20 -6.99 -17.81
CA PRO A 28 8.13 -7.69 -16.91
C PRO A 28 8.70 -6.76 -15.83
N PHE A 29 8.93 -5.48 -16.15
CA PHE A 29 9.42 -4.49 -15.19
C PHE A 29 8.37 -4.19 -14.11
N LEU A 30 7.10 -3.98 -14.51
CA LEU A 30 5.99 -3.78 -13.59
C LEU A 30 5.75 -5.02 -12.72
N ALA A 31 5.82 -6.22 -13.29
CA ALA A 31 5.61 -7.47 -12.59
C ALA A 31 6.69 -7.73 -11.53
N GLY A 32 7.96 -7.52 -11.87
CA GLY A 32 9.08 -7.73 -10.94
C GLY A 32 8.99 -6.80 -9.71
N ILE A 33 8.70 -5.53 -9.93
CA ILE A 33 8.60 -4.56 -8.83
C ILE A 33 7.30 -4.72 -8.07
N GLY A 34 6.18 -4.99 -8.76
CA GLY A 34 4.91 -5.33 -8.12
C GLY A 34 5.05 -6.53 -7.18
N TYR A 35 5.82 -7.54 -7.58
CA TYR A 35 6.13 -8.70 -6.73
C TYR A 35 6.96 -8.31 -5.49
N LEU A 36 8.00 -7.49 -5.65
CA LEU A 36 8.83 -7.03 -4.53
C LEU A 36 7.99 -6.22 -3.53
N ILE A 37 7.19 -5.28 -4.04
CA ILE A 37 6.29 -4.44 -3.25
C ILE A 37 5.26 -5.29 -2.52
N GLN A 38 4.59 -6.22 -3.20
CA GLN A 38 3.63 -7.12 -2.56
C GLN A 38 4.28 -7.91 -1.43
N ARG A 39 5.49 -8.44 -1.64
CA ARG A 39 6.20 -9.24 -0.64
C ARG A 39 6.53 -8.43 0.61
N VAL A 40 7.05 -7.21 0.45
CA VAL A 40 7.37 -6.32 1.56
C VAL A 40 6.09 -5.86 2.27
N TYR A 41 5.09 -5.40 1.51
CA TYR A 41 3.84 -4.89 2.05
C TYR A 41 3.07 -5.95 2.85
N LEU A 42 2.92 -7.16 2.31
CA LEU A 42 2.20 -8.25 2.99
C LEU A 42 2.87 -8.65 4.30
N ARG A 43 4.22 -8.73 4.31
CA ARG A 43 4.98 -9.06 5.52
C ARG A 43 4.81 -7.97 6.58
N THR A 44 5.03 -6.71 6.19
CA THR A 44 4.98 -5.57 7.11
C THR A 44 3.56 -5.34 7.63
N SER A 45 2.53 -5.41 6.77
CA SER A 45 1.13 -5.25 7.17
C SER A 45 0.71 -6.32 8.20
N ARG A 46 1.14 -7.57 7.99
CA ARG A 46 0.86 -8.66 8.94
C ARG A 46 1.50 -8.42 10.30
N GLN A 47 2.76 -8.00 10.33
CA GLN A 47 3.47 -7.71 11.58
C GLN A 47 2.82 -6.55 12.35
N ILE A 48 2.45 -5.47 11.66
CA ILE A 48 1.80 -4.32 12.30
C ILE A 48 0.43 -4.69 12.84
N ARG A 49 -0.32 -5.51 12.12
CA ARG A 49 -1.61 -6.00 12.61
C ARG A 49 -1.47 -6.85 13.88
N LEU A 50 -0.37 -7.60 14.01
CA LEU A 50 -0.06 -8.32 15.25
C LEU A 50 0.24 -7.36 16.39
N MET A 51 1.09 -6.35 16.15
CA MET A 51 1.39 -5.31 17.14
C MET A 51 0.16 -4.52 17.56
N ASP A 52 -0.76 -4.24 16.65
CA ASP A 52 -2.04 -3.58 16.95
C ASP A 52 -2.91 -4.42 17.89
N LEU A 53 -2.95 -5.74 17.69
CA LEU A 53 -3.66 -6.67 18.58
C LEU A 53 -2.98 -6.74 19.95
N GLU A 54 -1.64 -6.84 19.99
CA GLU A 54 -0.87 -6.89 21.23
C GLU A 54 -0.99 -5.60 22.04
N ALA A 55 -1.03 -4.42 21.40
CA ALA A 55 -1.16 -3.14 22.07
C ALA A 55 -2.58 -2.90 22.63
N LYS A 56 -3.62 -3.46 22.00
CA LYS A 56 -5.01 -3.35 22.45
C LYS A 56 -5.38 -4.32 23.57
N ALA A 57 -4.70 -5.47 23.66
CA ALA A 57 -4.92 -6.46 24.71
C ALA A 57 -4.78 -5.90 26.15
N PRO A 58 -3.69 -5.21 26.55
CA PRO A 58 -3.52 -4.69 27.91
C PRO A 58 -4.54 -3.60 28.25
N LEU A 59 -4.99 -2.83 27.25
CA LEU A 59 -6.02 -1.82 27.42
C LEU A 59 -7.36 -2.44 27.80
N CYS A 60 -7.78 -3.50 27.09
CA CYS A 60 -8.99 -4.26 27.43
C CYS A 60 -8.90 -4.89 28.82
N THR A 61 -7.76 -5.49 29.17
CA THR A 61 -7.54 -6.08 30.51
C THR A 61 -7.67 -5.03 31.61
N ASN A 62 -7.01 -3.89 31.46
CA ASN A 62 -7.07 -2.80 32.44
C ASN A 62 -8.49 -2.23 32.58
N PHE A 63 -9.27 -2.18 31.49
CA PHE A 63 -10.69 -1.80 31.54
C PHE A 63 -11.54 -2.80 32.32
N LEU A 64 -11.35 -4.10 32.08
CA LEU A 64 -12.08 -5.15 32.80
C LEU A 64 -11.75 -5.17 34.29
N GLU A 65 -10.48 -5.00 34.64
CA GLU A 65 -10.03 -4.89 36.04
C GLU A 65 -10.64 -3.65 36.72
N THR A 66 -10.66 -2.52 36.03
CA THR A 66 -11.27 -1.28 36.54
C THR A 66 -12.77 -1.45 36.76
N LEU A 67 -13.49 -2.12 35.85
CA LEU A 67 -14.92 -2.40 35.97
C LEU A 67 -15.22 -3.32 37.16
N ALA A 68 -14.44 -4.40 37.33
CA ALA A 68 -14.60 -5.32 38.44
C ALA A 68 -14.27 -4.68 39.80
N GLY A 69 -13.28 -3.78 39.84
CA GLY A 69 -12.77 -3.14 41.05
C GLY A 69 -13.29 -1.72 41.32
N ILE A 70 -14.30 -1.23 40.59
CA ILE A 70 -14.64 0.20 40.57
C ILE A 70 -15.07 0.75 41.94
N ALA A 71 -15.75 -0.07 42.75
CA ALA A 71 -16.15 0.30 44.10
C ALA A 71 -14.94 0.52 45.01
N THR A 72 -13.95 -0.37 44.94
CA THR A 72 -12.68 -0.29 45.68
C THR A 72 -11.87 0.93 45.24
N ILE A 73 -11.73 1.16 43.94
CA ILE A 73 -10.97 2.31 43.40
C ILE A 73 -11.56 3.64 43.89
N ARG A 74 -12.91 3.75 43.93
CA ARG A 74 -13.59 4.95 44.45
C ARG A 74 -13.45 5.08 45.96
N ALA A 75 -13.53 3.98 46.70
CA ALA A 75 -13.37 3.98 48.16
C ALA A 75 -11.98 4.44 48.61
N PHE A 76 -10.93 4.08 47.86
CA PHE A 76 -9.54 4.47 48.13
C PHE A 76 -9.10 5.78 47.46
N GLY A 77 -9.95 6.40 46.64
CA GLY A 77 -9.62 7.66 45.96
C GLY A 77 -8.59 7.54 44.83
N TRP A 78 -8.40 6.34 44.25
CA TRP A 78 -7.36 6.08 43.23
C TRP A 78 -7.82 6.35 41.79
N THR A 79 -8.94 7.06 41.60
CA THR A 79 -9.53 7.29 40.28
C THR A 79 -8.60 8.00 39.31
N ASP A 80 -7.81 8.98 39.78
CA ASP A 80 -6.95 9.76 38.89
C ASP A 80 -5.70 9.00 38.45
N ALA A 81 -5.15 8.14 39.33
CA ALA A 81 -4.05 7.24 38.98
C ALA A 81 -4.49 6.21 37.91
N PHE A 82 -5.66 5.60 38.09
CA PHE A 82 -6.23 4.67 37.08
C PHE A 82 -6.56 5.38 35.76
N ARG A 83 -7.07 6.62 35.82
CA ARG A 83 -7.29 7.43 34.61
C ARG A 83 -6.00 7.75 33.88
N ALA A 84 -4.93 8.12 34.59
CA ALA A 84 -3.63 8.37 33.99
C ALA A 84 -3.06 7.11 33.31
N ARG A 85 -3.16 5.96 33.98
CA ARG A 85 -2.74 4.67 33.42
C ARG A 85 -3.52 4.28 32.17
N ASN A 86 -4.84 4.47 32.19
CA ASN A 86 -5.68 4.20 31.03
C ASN A 86 -5.35 5.11 29.84
N ARG A 87 -5.04 6.39 30.10
CA ARG A 87 -4.63 7.35 29.07
C ARG A 87 -3.34 6.94 28.38
N GLN A 88 -2.34 6.49 29.15
CA GLN A 88 -1.09 5.99 28.61
C GLN A 88 -1.30 4.75 27.72
N LEU A 89 -2.09 3.78 28.18
CA LEU A 89 -2.41 2.59 27.37
C LEU A 89 -3.20 2.94 26.10
N LEU A 90 -4.06 3.96 26.17
CA LEU A 90 -4.78 4.48 25.00
C LEU A 90 -3.80 5.04 23.97
N ASP A 91 -2.86 5.88 24.40
CA ASP A 91 -1.86 6.48 23.51
C ASP A 91 -0.97 5.41 22.87
N ASP A 92 -0.51 4.43 23.65
CA ASP A 92 0.29 3.30 23.15
C ASP A 92 -0.47 2.45 22.12
N SER A 93 -1.77 2.26 22.31
CA SER A 93 -2.62 1.48 21.39
C SER A 93 -2.86 2.16 20.04
N GLN A 94 -2.66 3.48 19.94
CA GLN A 94 -2.84 4.23 18.69
C GLN A 94 -1.62 4.18 17.78
N VAL A 95 -0.42 3.98 18.33
CA VAL A 95 0.84 3.97 17.57
C VAL A 95 0.83 2.95 16.40
N PRO A 96 0.42 1.68 16.57
CA PRO A 96 0.38 0.70 15.48
C PRO A 96 -0.55 1.11 14.34
N PHE A 97 -1.67 1.76 14.66
CA PHE A 97 -2.63 2.26 13.67
C PHE A 97 -2.01 3.37 12.81
N TYR A 98 -1.32 4.34 13.43
CA TYR A 98 -0.60 5.38 12.71
C TYR A 98 0.52 4.81 11.82
N LEU A 99 1.27 3.81 12.31
CA LEU A 99 2.29 3.15 11.50
C LEU A 99 1.70 2.45 10.26
N LEU A 100 0.54 1.80 10.40
CA LEU A 100 -0.13 1.17 9.27
C LEU A 100 -0.51 2.21 8.21
N GLN A 101 -1.07 3.34 8.63
CA GLN A 101 -1.44 4.44 7.75
C GLN A 101 -0.21 5.03 7.04
N ALA A 102 0.88 5.23 7.77
CA ALA A 102 2.14 5.74 7.21
C ALA A 102 2.70 4.80 6.13
N ILE A 103 2.62 3.49 6.31
CA ILE A 103 3.09 2.51 5.32
C ILE A 103 2.19 2.46 4.09
N GLN A 104 0.87 2.62 4.25
CA GLN A 104 -0.03 2.75 3.10
C GLN A 104 0.28 3.99 2.27
N ASN A 105 0.57 5.12 2.93
CA ASN A 105 0.97 6.34 2.25
C ASN A 105 2.33 6.20 1.57
N TRP A 106 3.30 5.57 2.22
CA TRP A 106 4.61 5.26 1.63
C TRP A 106 4.47 4.40 0.38
N LEU A 107 3.66 3.34 0.45
CA LEU A 107 3.37 2.47 -0.69
C LEU A 107 2.76 3.25 -1.87
N ARG A 108 1.77 4.11 -1.58
CA ARG A 108 1.13 4.94 -2.59
C ARG A 108 2.15 5.85 -3.27
N LEU A 109 3.00 6.53 -2.48
CA LEU A 109 4.04 7.41 -2.99
C LEU A 109 5.03 6.68 -3.89
N VAL A 110 5.48 5.49 -3.47
CA VAL A 110 6.39 4.65 -4.29
C VAL A 110 5.71 4.27 -5.61
N LEU A 111 4.44 3.86 -5.58
CA LEU A 111 3.70 3.48 -6.79
C LEU A 111 3.50 4.68 -7.74
N GLU A 112 3.15 5.85 -7.22
CA GLU A 112 3.01 7.08 -8.01
C GLU A 112 4.33 7.52 -8.64
N LEU A 113 5.43 7.47 -7.88
CA LEU A 113 6.77 7.79 -8.40
C LEU A 113 7.20 6.83 -9.51
N MET A 114 6.86 5.54 -9.37
CA MET A 114 7.11 4.55 -10.39
C MET A 114 6.35 4.82 -11.69
N VAL A 115 5.05 5.10 -11.58
CA VAL A 115 4.21 5.44 -12.74
C VAL A 115 4.75 6.71 -13.42
N ALA A 116 5.14 7.72 -12.65
CA ALA A 116 5.75 8.94 -13.19
C ALA A 116 7.05 8.62 -13.96
N GLY A 117 7.95 7.82 -13.39
CA GLY A 117 9.18 7.39 -14.06
C GLY A 117 8.90 6.62 -15.36
N LEU A 118 7.88 5.77 -15.35
CA LEU A 118 7.44 5.00 -16.51
C LEU A 118 6.96 5.89 -17.66
N VAL A 119 6.15 6.90 -17.34
CA VAL A 119 5.65 7.88 -18.29
C VAL A 119 6.80 8.69 -18.88
N VAL A 120 7.77 9.12 -18.07
CA VAL A 120 8.96 9.84 -18.55
C VAL A 120 9.76 9.00 -19.55
N ILE A 121 9.98 7.72 -19.25
CA ILE A 121 10.68 6.79 -20.15
C ILE A 121 9.90 6.62 -21.46
N LEU A 122 8.58 6.41 -21.38
CA LEU A 122 7.73 6.18 -22.55
C LEU A 122 7.65 7.41 -23.46
N VAL A 123 7.51 8.61 -22.88
CA VAL A 123 7.51 9.88 -23.63
C VAL A 123 8.88 10.12 -24.27
N SER A 124 9.96 9.83 -23.56
CA SER A 124 11.32 9.94 -24.10
C SER A 124 11.53 8.99 -25.29
N LEU A 125 11.15 7.71 -25.15
CA LEU A 125 11.22 6.72 -26.23
C LEU A 125 10.37 7.13 -27.45
N ALA A 126 9.13 7.57 -27.22
CA ALA A 126 8.26 8.07 -28.28
C ALA A 126 8.94 9.21 -29.05
N ARG A 127 9.59 10.15 -28.34
CA ARG A 127 10.32 11.26 -28.95
C ARG A 127 11.45 10.81 -29.86
N TYR A 128 12.12 9.70 -29.58
CA TYR A 128 13.17 9.13 -30.43
C TYR A 128 12.63 8.28 -31.60
N VAL A 129 11.46 7.67 -31.45
CA VAL A 129 10.84 6.80 -32.48
C VAL A 129 10.05 7.60 -33.53
N PHE A 130 9.37 8.69 -33.15
CA PHE A 130 8.59 9.50 -34.11
C PHE A 130 9.44 10.13 -35.25
N PRO A 131 10.67 10.65 -35.02
CA PRO A 131 11.51 11.19 -36.08
C PRO A 131 12.03 10.15 -37.07
N SER A 132 12.24 8.89 -36.64
CA SER A 132 12.72 7.83 -37.55
C SER A 132 11.58 7.30 -38.44
N LEU A 133 10.34 7.28 -37.93
CA LEU A 133 9.17 6.87 -38.72
C LEU A 133 8.84 7.90 -39.82
N SER A 134 8.92 9.21 -39.53
CA SER A 134 8.68 10.26 -40.53
C SER A 134 9.75 10.28 -41.63
N LEU A 135 11.01 10.02 -41.30
CA LEU A 135 12.13 9.87 -42.25
C LEU A 135 11.95 8.67 -43.19
N SER A 136 11.37 7.57 -42.68
CA SER A 136 11.07 6.38 -43.49
C SER A 136 9.88 6.56 -44.44
N LEU A 137 8.92 7.44 -44.11
CA LEU A 137 7.74 7.71 -44.94
C LEU A 137 8.03 8.70 -46.09
N SER A 138 9.11 9.49 -46.00
CA SER A 138 9.51 10.45 -47.05
C SER A 138 10.36 9.85 -48.19
N LEU A 139 10.72 8.56 -48.12
CA LEU A 139 11.61 7.88 -49.09
C LEU A 139 10.97 6.98 -50.19
N PRO A 140 9.64 6.85 -50.39
CA PRO A 140 9.11 5.98 -51.45
C PRO A 140 8.65 6.68 -52.75
N LEU A 141 8.88 7.98 -52.98
CA LEU A 141 8.34 8.69 -54.16
C LEU A 141 9.37 9.34 -55.11
N SER A 142 10.64 8.89 -55.11
CA SER A 142 11.62 9.34 -56.10
C SER A 142 12.26 8.19 -56.88
N ARG A 143 11.46 7.37 -57.56
CA ARG A 143 11.84 6.65 -58.78
C ARG A 143 10.63 6.47 -59.68
#